data_AF-A0A937AWE1-F1
#
_entry.id   AF-A0A937AWE1-F1
#
_cell.length_a   1.000
_cell.length_b   1.000
_cell.length_c   1.000
_cell.angle_alpha   90.00
_cell.angle_beta   90.00
_cell.angle_gamma   90.00
#
_symmetry.space_group_name_H-M   'P 1'
#
loop_
_entity.id
_entity.type
_entity.pdbx_description
1 polymer ?
#
loop_
_entity_poly.entity_id
_entity_poly.type
_entity_poly.pdbx_seq_one_letter_code
_entity_poly.pdbx_strand_id
1 'polypeptide(L)' 'MSRKGKVLVAMSGGIDSTVTALMLHHEGYEVVGITMKTWDYASSGTSSKETGCCNIDSFNDARQAAV' A
#
# COMPACT_ATOMS: atom_id res chain seq x y z
N MET A 1 -2.82 -10.14 -20.52
CA MET A 1 -4.13 -9.73 -19.98
C MET A 1 -4.51 -10.69 -18.87
N SER A 2 -4.99 -10.20 -17.73
CA SER A 2 -5.34 -11.05 -16.57
C SER A 2 -6.35 -12.12 -16.95
N ARG A 3 -6.13 -13.35 -16.43
CA ARG A 3 -7.01 -14.50 -16.68
C ARG A 3 -8.25 -14.49 -15.79
N LYS A 4 -8.27 -13.71 -14.70
CA LYS A 4 -9.32 -13.77 -13.66
C LYS A 4 -10.03 -12.43 -13.37
N GLY A 5 -9.50 -11.30 -13.82
CA GLY A 5 -10.04 -9.97 -13.54
C GLY A 5 -9.03 -9.02 -12.88
N LYS A 6 -9.47 -7.78 -12.60
CA LYS A 6 -8.67 -6.75 -11.93
C LYS A 6 -9.00 -6.68 -10.44
N VAL A 7 -7.98 -6.56 -9.60
CA VAL A 7 -8.12 -6.40 -8.15
C VAL A 7 -7.33 -5.18 -7.69
N LEU A 8 -7.99 -4.31 -6.95
CA LEU A 8 -7.36 -3.16 -6.30
C LEU A 8 -6.95 -3.56 -4.88
N VAL A 9 -5.67 -3.48 -4.55
CA VAL A 9 -5.13 -3.86 -3.23
C VAL A 9 -4.69 -2.60 -2.50
N ALA A 10 -5.23 -2.39 -1.29
CA ALA A 10 -4.75 -1.34 -0.40
C ALA A 10 -3.36 -1.70 0.13
N MET A 11 -2.33 -1.01 -0.36
CA MET A 11 -0.92 -1.21 -0.03
C MET A 11 -0.53 -0.25 1.08
N SER A 12 -0.30 -0.78 2.28
CA SER A 12 0.06 0.04 3.45
C SER A 12 1.57 0.31 3.55
N GLY A 13 2.38 -0.40 2.77
CA GLY A 13 3.83 -0.49 2.92
C GLY A 13 4.27 -1.64 3.83
N GLY A 14 3.31 -2.30 4.50
CA GLY A 14 3.57 -3.48 5.32
C GLY A 14 3.65 -4.79 4.52
N ILE A 15 4.23 -5.81 5.16
CA ILE A 15 4.43 -7.14 4.58
C ILE A 15 3.11 -7.83 4.21
N ASP A 16 2.05 -7.67 5.01
CA ASP A 16 0.77 -8.35 4.78
C ASP A 16 0.13 -7.92 3.46
N SER A 17 0.08 -6.61 3.21
CA SER A 17 -0.45 -6.05 1.96
C SER A 17 0.41 -6.45 0.75
N THR A 18 1.72 -6.52 0.95
CA THR A 18 2.68 -6.92 -0.09
C THR A 18 2.53 -8.40 -0.47
N VAL A 19 2.44 -9.29 0.51
CA VAL A 19 2.24 -10.73 0.27
C VAL A 19 0.87 -10.98 -0.35
N THR A 20 -0.16 -10.25 0.08
CA THR A 20 -1.50 -10.32 -0.54
C THR A 20 -1.46 -9.97 -2.02
N ALA A 21 -0.81 -8.86 -2.40
CA ALA A 21 -0.65 -8.47 -3.79
C ALA A 21 0.13 -9.52 -4.60
N LEU A 22 1.20 -10.07 -4.04
CA LEU A 22 2.01 -11.11 -4.67
C LEU A 22 1.21 -12.39 -4.92
N MET A 23 0.43 -12.85 -3.94
CA MET A 23 -0.40 -14.05 -4.07
C MET A 23 -1.45 -13.89 -5.16
N LEU A 24 -2.16 -12.75 -5.19
CA LEU A 24 -3.16 -12.45 -6.23
C LEU A 24 -2.52 -12.36 -7.61
N HIS A 25 -1.33 -11.77 -7.73
CA HIS A 25 -0.60 -11.75 -8.98
C HIS A 25 -0.23 -13.17 -9.46
N HIS A 26 0.31 -14.01 -8.56
CA HIS A 26 0.62 -15.41 -8.85
C HIS A 26 -0.60 -16.25 -9.23
N GLU A 27 -1.77 -15.94 -8.67
CA GLU A 27 -3.03 -16.58 -9.02
C GLU A 27 -3.61 -16.14 -10.39
N GLY A 28 -2.99 -15.14 -11.04
CA GLY A 28 -3.33 -14.67 -12.38
C GLY A 28 -4.29 -13.49 -12.45
N TYR A 29 -4.45 -12.74 -11.36
CA TYR A 29 -5.18 -11.47 -11.34
C TYR A 29 -4.30 -10.32 -11.86
N GLU A 30 -4.95 -9.28 -12.40
CA GLU A 30 -4.30 -8.00 -12.65
C GLU A 30 -4.43 -7.18 -11.37
N VAL A 31 -3.33 -7.06 -10.65
CA VAL A 31 -3.29 -6.39 -9.35
C VAL A 31 -2.89 -4.94 -9.56
N VAL A 32 -3.64 -4.02 -8.94
CA VAL A 32 -3.31 -2.60 -8.88
C VAL A 32 -3.17 -2.22 -7.40
N GLY A 33 -1.97 -1.83 -7.00
CA GLY A 33 -1.71 -1.34 -5.65
C GLY A 33 -2.18 0.11 -5.48
N ILE A 34 -2.86 0.41 -4.37
CA ILE A 34 -3.21 1.79 -3.97
C ILE A 34 -2.75 2.05 -2.54
N THR A 35 -2.02 3.13 -2.33
CA THR A 35 -1.72 3.63 -0.99
C THR A 35 -2.53 4.90 -0.72
N MET A 36 -3.17 4.96 0.44
CA MET A 36 -4.02 6.08 0.83
C MET A 36 -3.42 6.77 2.05
N LYS A 37 -3.28 8.10 1.98
CA LYS A 37 -3.04 8.92 3.17
C LYS A 37 -4.40 9.26 3.78
N THR A 38 -4.79 8.51 4.82
CA THR A 38 -6.10 8.68 5.49
C THR A 38 -6.08 9.69 6.62
N TRP A 39 -4.90 10.07 7.10
CA TRP A 39 -4.73 11.03 8.19
C TRP A 39 -3.71 12.10 7.84
N ASP A 40 -4.02 13.35 8.16
CA ASP A 40 -3.08 14.46 8.02
C ASP A 40 -2.51 14.84 9.39
N TYR A 41 -1.33 14.30 9.69
CA TYR A 41 -0.62 14.56 10.94
C TYR A 41 -0.10 16.01 11.01
N ALA A 42 0.07 16.68 9.87
CA ALA A 42 0.52 18.08 9.82
C ALA A 42 -0.53 19.05 10.37
N SER A 43 -1.83 18.77 10.16
CA SER A 43 -2.93 19.65 10.58
C SER A 43 -3.55 19.27 11.94
N SER A 44 -3.20 18.10 12.51
CA SER A 44 -3.73 17.62 13.79
C SER A 44 -2.98 18.10 15.04
N GLY A 45 -2.17 19.16 14.91
CA GLY A 45 -1.61 19.93 16.04
C GLY A 45 -0.63 19.17 16.95
N THR A 46 -0.25 17.96 16.56
CA THR A 46 0.59 17.08 17.37
C THR A 46 2.00 17.12 16.78
N SER A 47 2.92 17.86 17.42
CA SER A 47 4.34 17.98 17.05
C SER A 47 5.15 16.68 17.18
N SER A 48 4.49 15.56 17.43
CA SER A 48 5.10 14.24 17.53
C SER A 48 5.46 13.79 16.11
N LYS A 49 6.70 13.34 15.92
CA LYS A 49 7.15 12.67 14.69
C LYS A 49 6.08 11.69 14.21
N GLU A 50 5.81 11.63 12.90
CA GLU A 50 4.90 10.64 12.33
C GLU A 50 5.37 9.24 12.72
N THR A 51 4.75 8.66 13.75
CA THR A 51 5.02 7.31 14.24
C THR A 51 3.89 6.41 13.73
N GLY A 52 4.16 5.64 12.67
CA GLY A 52 3.24 4.64 12.14
C GLY A 52 3.25 4.52 10.62
N CYS A 53 2.26 3.80 10.11
CA CYS A 53 2.06 3.40 8.71
C CYS A 53 1.75 4.55 7.72
N CYS A 54 1.83 5.80 8.18
CA CYS A 54 1.41 6.99 7.45
C CYS A 54 2.57 7.97 7.19
N ASN A 55 3.82 7.49 7.23
CA ASN A 55 4.98 8.30 6.92
C ASN A 55 5.39 8.18 5.44
N ILE A 56 6.18 9.15 4.96
CA ILE A 56 6.72 9.18 3.58
C ILE A 56 7.42 7.87 3.19
N ASP A 57 8.12 7.25 4.14
CA ASP A 57 8.87 6.01 3.92
C ASP A 57 7.93 4.83 3.62
N SER A 58 6.82 4.71 4.35
CA SER A 58 5.81 3.66 4.14
C SER A 58 5.17 3.76 2.75
N PHE A 59 4.94 4.98 2.26
CA PHE A 59 4.46 5.19 0.88
C PHE A 59 5.51 4.76 -0.15
N ASN A 60 6.80 5.03 0.11
CA ASN A 60 7.88 4.62 -0.76
C ASN A 60 8.10 3.10 -0.75
N ASP A 61 7.95 2.45 0.40
CA ASP A 61 8.02 1.00 0.54
C ASP A 61 6.86 0.33 -0.21
N ALA A 62 5.64 0.86 -0.07
CA ALA A 62 4.49 0.42 -0.85
C ALA A 62 4.71 0.56 -2.37
N ARG A 63 5.35 1.66 -2.78
CA ARG A 63 5.71 1.91 -4.19
C ARG A 63 6.79 0.94 -4.69
N GLN A 64 7.79 0.63 -3.89
CA GLN A 64 8.83 -0.34 -4.25
C GLN A 64 8.29 -1.77 -4.34
N ALA A 65 7.32 -2.10 -3.49
CA ALA A 65 6.64 -3.39 -3.50
C ALA A 65 5.64 -3.54 -4.67
N ALA A 66 5.14 -2.43 -5.22
CA ALA A 66 4.26 -2.44 -6.38
C ALA A 66 5.07 -2.64 -7.67
N VAL A 67 4.68 -3.67 -8.45
CA VAL A 67 5.25 -4.03 -9.77
C VAL A 67 4.45 -3.45 -10.93
#